data_AF-A0A966TSM7-F1
#
_entry.id   AF-A0A966TSM7-F1
#
_cell.length_a   1.000
_cell.length_b   1.000
_cell.length_c   1.000
_cell.angle_alpha   90.00
_cell.angle_beta   90.00
_cell.angle_gamma   90.00
#
_symmetry.space_group_name_H-M   'P 1'
#
loop_
_entity.id
_entity.type
_entity.pdbx_description
1 polymer ?
#
loop_
_entity_poly.entity_id
_entity_poly.type
_entity_poly.pdbx_seq_one_letter_code
_entity_poly.pdbx_strand_id
1 'polypeptide(L)'
;MLTGLISGGAGASEIVVQSTTSTANSGLYDYLLPIFEKKTGIKVNVVAVGTGQAIKNAVRGDGDVLLVHAKAAEEKFVAEGYGVKRFDLMYNDFVIIGPRADPAGVAKANDIGDALARISKSESLFASRGDDSGTHKKELALWRQAGTDPTLASGQ
;
A
#
# COMPACT_ATOMS: atom_id res chain seq x y z
N MET A 1 26.04 5.20 -52.42
CA MET A 1 24.80 5.67 -51.74
C MET A 1 24.13 4.45 -51.13
N LEU A 2 24.34 4.21 -49.84
CA LEU A 2 23.68 3.13 -49.11
C LEU A 2 22.60 3.78 -48.24
N THR A 3 21.35 3.75 -48.70
CA THR A 3 20.20 4.28 -47.98
C THR A 3 19.76 3.24 -46.96
N GLY A 4 20.28 3.34 -45.73
CA GLY A 4 19.88 2.48 -44.61
C GLY A 4 18.52 2.93 -44.06
N LEU A 5 17.57 2.00 -43.99
CA LEU A 5 16.24 2.20 -43.41
C LEU A 5 16.34 2.75 -41.99
N ILE A 6 15.61 3.83 -41.73
CA ILE A 6 15.31 4.26 -40.36
C ILE A 6 14.22 3.31 -39.86
N SER A 7 14.58 2.35 -39.02
CA SER A 7 13.59 1.57 -38.26
C SER A 7 12.91 2.54 -37.30
N GLY A 8 11.66 2.90 -37.60
CA GLY A 8 10.79 3.65 -36.69
C GLY A 8 10.73 2.92 -35.35
N GLY A 9 11.07 3.61 -34.27
CA GLY A 9 10.97 3.06 -32.93
C GLY A 9 9.53 2.67 -32.65
N ALA A 10 9.27 1.36 -32.55
CA ALA A 10 8.06 0.86 -31.93
C ALA A 10 8.17 1.18 -30.44
N GLY A 11 7.74 2.38 -30.05
CA GLY A 11 7.49 2.70 -28.64
C GLY A 11 6.47 1.69 -28.13
N ALA A 12 6.75 1.05 -26.99
CA ALA A 12 5.86 0.06 -26.40
C ALA A 12 4.45 0.66 -26.29
N SER A 13 3.52 0.11 -27.06
CA SER A 13 2.13 0.59 -27.12
C SER A 13 1.37 0.25 -25.85
N GLU A 14 1.89 -0.71 -25.07
CA GLU A 14 1.28 -1.16 -23.82
C GLU A 14 2.36 -1.44 -22.77
N ILE A 15 2.01 -1.27 -21.49
CA ILE A 15 2.79 -1.69 -20.33
C ILE A 15 1.93 -2.53 -19.38
N VAL A 16 2.53 -3.49 -18.71
CA VAL A 16 1.89 -4.35 -17.71
C VAL A 16 2.34 -3.94 -16.31
N VAL A 17 1.37 -3.66 -15.43
CA VAL A 17 1.59 -3.30 -14.04
C VAL A 17 1.17 -4.46 -13.14
N GLN A 18 2.12 -5.03 -12.39
CA GLN A 18 1.84 -5.96 -11.31
C GLN A 18 1.46 -5.15 -10.05
N SER A 19 0.26 -5.37 -9.52
CA SER A 19 -0.23 -4.60 -8.37
C SER A 19 -1.06 -5.41 -7.38
N THR A 20 -1.57 -4.72 -6.36
CA THR A 20 -2.34 -5.29 -5.27
C THR A 20 -3.84 -5.11 -5.47
N THR A 21 -4.62 -6.11 -5.06
CA THR A 21 -6.09 -6.04 -5.08
C THR A 21 -6.63 -4.83 -4.32
N SER A 22 -6.02 -4.45 -3.19
CA SER A 22 -6.45 -3.27 -2.43
C SER A 22 -6.23 -1.95 -3.19
N THR A 23 -5.15 -1.84 -3.97
CA THR A 23 -4.90 -0.65 -4.79
C THR A 23 -5.87 -0.59 -5.97
N ALA A 24 -6.20 -1.73 -6.58
CA ALA A 24 -7.21 -1.75 -7.64
C ALA A 24 -8.59 -1.36 -7.10
N ASN A 25 -9.00 -1.93 -5.96
CA ASN A 25 -10.30 -1.68 -5.37
C ASN A 25 -10.49 -0.24 -4.84
N SER A 26 -9.44 0.56 -4.71
CA SER A 26 -9.57 1.97 -4.32
C SER A 26 -10.08 2.87 -5.46
N GLY A 27 -10.15 2.35 -6.69
CA GLY A 27 -10.51 3.13 -7.88
C GLY A 27 -9.36 3.97 -8.44
N LEU A 28 -8.13 3.82 -7.90
CA LEU A 28 -6.97 4.59 -8.34
C LEU A 28 -6.70 4.44 -9.85
N TYR A 29 -6.76 3.21 -10.37
CA TYR A 29 -6.46 2.92 -11.76
C TYR A 29 -7.52 3.45 -12.71
N ASP A 30 -8.79 3.32 -12.34
CA ASP A 30 -9.91 3.83 -13.14
C ASP A 30 -9.81 5.35 -13.35
N TYR A 31 -9.25 6.06 -12.37
CA TYR A 31 -9.02 7.50 -12.47
C TYR A 31 -7.74 7.86 -13.24
N LEU A 32 -6.61 7.21 -12.93
CA LEU A 32 -5.30 7.63 -13.46
C LEU A 32 -5.00 7.10 -14.86
N LEU A 33 -5.37 5.86 -15.19
CA LEU A 33 -4.95 5.23 -16.44
C LEU A 33 -5.52 5.92 -17.68
N PRO A 34 -6.80 6.37 -17.72
CA PRO A 34 -7.30 7.12 -18.87
C PRO A 34 -6.56 8.45 -19.10
N ILE A 35 -6.15 9.12 -18.01
CA ILE A 35 -5.40 10.37 -18.09
C ILE A 35 -3.98 10.11 -18.60
N PHE A 36 -3.35 9.03 -18.13
CA PHE A 36 -2.02 8.61 -18.57
C PHE A 36 -2.03 8.26 -20.06
N GLU A 37 -2.93 7.38 -20.49
CA GLU A 37 -3.03 6.93 -21.89
C GLU A 37 -3.32 8.10 -22.83
N LYS A 38 -4.21 9.03 -22.46
CA LYS A 38 -4.48 10.24 -23.26
C LYS A 38 -3.24 11.12 -23.44
N LYS A 39 -2.33 11.16 -22.46
CA LYS A 39 -1.13 12.01 -22.48
C LYS A 39 0.05 11.35 -23.19
N THR A 40 0.20 10.04 -23.05
CA THR A 40 1.39 9.31 -23.51
C THR A 40 1.13 8.46 -24.75
N GLY A 41 -0.13 8.10 -25.01
CA GLY A 41 -0.51 7.10 -26.00
C GLY A 41 -0.21 5.67 -25.58
N ILE A 42 0.21 5.43 -24.34
CA ILE A 42 0.59 4.11 -23.82
C ILE A 42 -0.57 3.55 -23.01
N LYS A 43 -1.05 2.37 -23.40
CA LYS A 43 -2.07 1.64 -22.67
C LYS A 43 -1.46 0.88 -21.48
N VAL A 44 -2.20 0.81 -20.38
CA VAL A 44 -1.70 0.16 -19.15
C VAL A 44 -2.61 -0.99 -18.77
N ASN A 45 -2.06 -2.21 -18.72
CA ASN A 45 -2.75 -3.41 -18.31
C ASN A 45 -2.39 -3.75 -16.85
N VAL A 46 -3.35 -3.78 -15.94
CA VAL A 46 -3.09 -4.04 -14.51
C VAL A 46 -3.43 -5.48 -14.14
N VAL A 47 -2.50 -6.17 -13.48
CA VAL A 47 -2.71 -7.47 -12.85
C VAL A 47 -2.75 -7.28 -11.34
N ALA A 48 -3.96 -7.35 -10.76
CA ALA A 48 -4.17 -7.12 -9.33
C ALA A 48 -4.27 -8.44 -8.54
N VAL A 49 -3.28 -8.71 -7.69
CA VAL A 49 -3.18 -9.94 -6.88
C VAL A 49 -2.73 -9.61 -5.44
N GLY A 50 -2.50 -10.59 -4.57
CA GLY A 50 -1.88 -10.32 -3.27
C GLY A 50 -0.43 -9.82 -3.42
N THR A 51 0.06 -8.98 -2.50
CA THR A 51 1.41 -8.38 -2.56
C THR A 51 2.52 -9.39 -2.83
N GLY A 52 2.52 -10.52 -2.11
CA GLY A 52 3.54 -11.56 -2.32
C GLY A 52 3.48 -12.20 -3.71
N GLN A 53 2.29 -12.31 -4.30
CA GLN A 53 2.12 -12.82 -5.66
C GLN A 53 2.54 -11.78 -6.70
N ALA A 54 2.22 -10.50 -6.51
CA ALA A 54 2.64 -9.43 -7.41
C ALA A 54 4.17 -9.34 -7.49
N ILE A 55 4.86 -9.46 -6.34
CA ILE A 55 6.33 -9.51 -6.29
C ILE A 55 6.86 -10.73 -7.03
N LYS A 56 6.29 -11.94 -6.78
CA LYS A 56 6.71 -13.16 -7.49
C LYS A 56 6.53 -13.06 -9.01
N ASN A 57 5.42 -12.47 -9.46
CA ASN A 57 5.18 -12.21 -10.88
C ASN A 57 6.25 -11.28 -11.46
N ALA A 58 6.56 -10.17 -10.77
CA ALA A 58 7.60 -9.23 -11.19
C ALA A 58 9.00 -9.87 -11.22
N VAL A 59 9.35 -10.72 -10.24
CA VAL A 59 10.62 -11.47 -10.24
C VAL A 59 10.74 -12.38 -11.47
N ARG A 60 9.63 -12.94 -11.96
CA ARG A 60 9.62 -13.77 -13.19
C ARG A 60 9.61 -12.95 -14.49
N GLY A 61 9.48 -11.63 -14.41
CA GLY A 61 9.34 -10.77 -15.59
C GLY A 61 7.93 -10.73 -16.17
N ASP A 62 6.90 -11.11 -15.40
CA ASP A 62 5.49 -11.10 -15.86
C ASP A 62 4.89 -9.67 -15.91
N GLY A 63 5.68 -8.61 -15.74
CA GLY A 63 5.24 -7.23 -15.88
C GLY A 63 6.39 -6.23 -15.88
N ASP A 64 6.11 -5.03 -16.40
CA ASP A 64 7.10 -3.97 -16.61
C ASP A 64 7.27 -3.08 -15.38
N VAL A 65 6.20 -2.93 -14.59
CA VAL A 65 6.16 -2.09 -13.39
C VAL A 65 5.54 -2.86 -12.23
N LEU A 66 6.16 -2.76 -11.06
CA LEU A 66 5.62 -3.26 -9.80
C LEU A 66 5.09 -2.10 -8.97
N LEU A 67 3.81 -2.12 -8.60
CA LEU A 67 3.17 -1.14 -7.74
C LEU A 67 2.53 -1.85 -6.55
N VAL A 68 3.23 -1.86 -5.42
CA VAL A 68 2.79 -2.46 -4.16
C VAL A 68 2.98 -1.47 -2.99
N HIS A 69 2.57 -1.88 -1.79
CA HIS A 69 2.62 -1.05 -0.57
C HIS A 69 3.30 -1.78 0.60
N ALA A 70 4.40 -2.48 0.32
CA ALA A 70 5.17 -3.24 1.30
C ALA A 70 6.66 -2.89 1.21
N LYS A 71 7.02 -1.72 1.77
CA LYS A 71 8.36 -1.11 1.67
C LYS A 71 9.52 -2.08 1.90
N ALA A 72 9.51 -2.85 2.99
CA ALA A 72 10.60 -3.80 3.27
C ALA A 72 10.78 -4.86 2.16
N ALA A 73 9.67 -5.32 1.56
CA ALA A 73 9.71 -6.28 0.46
C ALA A 73 10.12 -5.60 -0.86
N GLU A 74 9.72 -4.35 -1.10
CA GLU A 74 10.16 -3.54 -2.25
C GLU A 74 11.67 -3.24 -2.20
N GLU A 75 12.19 -2.86 -1.04
CA GLU A 75 13.61 -2.61 -0.83
C GLU A 75 14.44 -3.86 -1.08
N LYS A 76 13.98 -5.01 -0.56
CA LYS A 76 14.59 -6.31 -0.84
C LYS A 76 14.57 -6.65 -2.33
N PHE A 77 13.43 -6.46 -3.00
CA PHE A 77 13.27 -6.71 -4.44
C PHE A 77 14.26 -5.91 -5.30
N VAL A 78 14.50 -4.64 -4.97
CA VAL A 78 15.51 -3.81 -5.64
C VAL A 78 16.93 -4.24 -5.28
N ALA A 79 17.20 -4.53 -3.99
CA ALA A 79 18.52 -4.96 -3.54
C ALA A 79 18.96 -6.30 -4.17
N GLU A 80 18.01 -7.19 -4.46
CA GLU A 80 18.25 -8.47 -5.15
C GLU A 80 18.36 -8.31 -6.68
N GLY A 81 18.24 -7.09 -7.22
CA GLY A 81 18.47 -6.79 -8.64
C GLY A 81 17.27 -7.02 -9.55
N TYR A 82 16.08 -7.32 -9.00
CA TYR A 82 14.87 -7.54 -9.79
C TYR A 82 14.19 -6.23 -10.25
N GLY A 83 14.49 -5.11 -9.60
CA GLY A 83 13.98 -3.79 -9.95
C GLY A 83 15.10 -2.77 -10.06
N VAL A 84 14.99 -1.86 -11.03
CA VAL A 84 16.01 -0.82 -11.28
C VAL A 84 16.05 0.20 -10.14
N LYS A 85 14.89 0.66 -9.69
CA LYS A 85 14.77 1.69 -8.64
C LYS A 85 13.36 1.68 -8.03
N ARG A 86 13.29 1.99 -6.74
CA ARG A 86 12.04 2.23 -6.01
C ARG A 86 11.68 3.72 -6.06
N PHE A 87 10.42 4.02 -6.33
CA PHE A 87 9.86 5.36 -6.25
C PHE A 87 8.67 5.37 -5.30
N ASP A 88 8.63 6.33 -4.37
CA ASP A 88 7.45 6.56 -3.55
C ASP A 88 6.35 7.22 -4.40
N LEU A 89 5.14 6.66 -4.36
CA LEU A 89 3.99 7.14 -5.13
C LEU A 89 2.86 7.65 -4.23
N MET A 90 2.51 6.88 -3.20
CA MET A 90 1.44 7.20 -2.27
C MET A 90 1.75 6.59 -0.90
N TYR A 91 1.12 7.15 0.14
CA TYR A 91 1.20 6.67 1.51
C TYR A 91 -0.23 6.50 2.05
N ASN A 92 -0.42 5.51 2.91
CA ASN A 92 -1.67 5.38 3.64
C ASN A 92 -1.58 6.20 4.92
N ASP A 93 -2.66 6.93 5.21
CA ASP A 93 -2.88 7.54 6.51
C ASP A 93 -3.82 6.66 7.34
N PHE A 94 -3.50 6.50 8.63
CA PHE A 94 -4.29 5.70 9.56
C PHE A 94 -4.83 6.61 10.65
N VAL A 95 -6.16 6.61 10.79
CA VAL A 95 -6.85 7.43 11.78
C VAL A 95 -7.55 6.54 12.80
N ILE A 96 -7.56 6.99 14.07
CA ILE A 96 -8.44 6.43 15.09
C ILE A 96 -9.76 7.19 15.01
N ILE A 97 -10.87 6.45 14.91
CA ILE A 97 -12.22 7.00 14.93
C ILE A 97 -12.97 6.48 16.16
N GLY A 98 -13.84 7.31 16.73
CA GLY A 98 -14.60 6.95 17.92
C GLY A 98 -15.82 7.86 18.14
N PRO A 99 -16.60 7.61 19.20
CA PRO A 99 -17.79 8.39 19.53
C PRO A 99 -17.48 9.87 19.80
N ARG A 100 -18.41 10.77 19.46
CA ARG A 100 -18.27 12.22 19.74
C ARG A 100 -18.03 12.53 21.22
N ALA A 101 -18.54 11.70 22.13
CA ALA A 101 -18.37 11.88 23.57
C ALA A 101 -16.91 11.67 24.04
N ASP A 102 -16.07 11.03 23.22
CA ASP A 102 -14.66 10.74 23.50
C ASP A 102 -14.40 10.23 24.93
N PRO A 103 -14.98 9.07 25.32
CA PRO A 103 -14.84 8.55 26.69
C PRO A 103 -13.39 8.26 27.07
N ALA A 104 -12.53 7.97 26.09
CA ALA A 104 -11.10 7.75 26.28
C ALA A 104 -10.28 9.05 26.33
N GLY A 105 -10.82 10.19 25.92
CA GLY A 105 -10.07 11.46 25.84
C GLY A 105 -8.97 11.45 24.78
N VAL A 106 -9.14 10.70 23.69
CA VAL A 106 -8.19 10.53 22.58
C VAL A 106 -8.00 11.83 21.80
N ALA A 107 -9.00 12.71 21.72
CA ALA A 107 -8.89 13.98 21.01
C ALA A 107 -7.83 14.93 21.62
N LYS A 108 -7.39 14.66 22.85
CA LYS A 108 -6.33 15.39 23.56
C LYS A 108 -4.99 14.66 23.56
N ALA A 109 -4.84 13.60 22.78
CA ALA A 109 -3.61 12.85 22.67
C ALA A 109 -2.56 13.62 21.87
N ASN A 110 -1.30 13.58 22.30
CA ASN A 110 -0.20 14.24 21.60
C ASN A 110 0.28 13.43 20.39
N ASP A 111 0.18 12.10 20.47
CA ASP A 111 0.56 11.16 19.43
C ASP A 111 -0.27 9.86 19.52
N ILE A 112 -0.01 8.93 18.60
CA ILE A 112 -0.71 7.65 18.53
C ILE A 112 -0.45 6.78 19.78
N GLY A 113 0.73 6.88 20.40
CA GLY A 113 1.06 6.13 21.61
C GLY A 113 0.22 6.60 22.80
N ASP A 114 0.13 7.92 23.00
CA ASP A 114 -0.72 8.55 24.01
C ASP A 114 -2.21 8.19 23.78
N ALA A 115 -2.67 8.22 22.53
CA ALA A 115 -4.04 7.84 22.18
C ALA A 115 -4.35 6.39 22.58
N LEU A 116 -3.48 5.43 22.21
CA LEU A 116 -3.66 4.02 22.54
C LEU A 116 -3.56 3.76 24.05
N ALA A 117 -2.64 4.44 24.75
CA ALA A 117 -2.51 4.35 26.19
C ALA A 117 -3.78 4.86 26.92
N ARG A 118 -4.40 5.93 26.42
CA ARG A 118 -5.66 6.46 26.95
C ARG A 118 -6.83 5.51 26.74
N ILE A 119 -6.94 4.91 25.55
CA ILE A 119 -7.96 3.90 25.25
C ILE A 119 -7.83 2.73 26.24
N SER A 120 -6.62 2.21 26.43
CA SER A 120 -6.37 1.13 27.38
C SER A 120 -6.65 1.53 28.83
N LYS A 121 -6.17 2.69 29.29
CA LYS A 121 -6.35 3.16 30.67
C LYS A 121 -7.81 3.45 31.03
N SER A 122 -8.61 3.90 30.06
CA SER A 122 -10.04 4.15 30.24
C SER A 122 -10.89 2.89 30.09
N GLU A 123 -10.28 1.76 29.74
CA GLU A 123 -10.99 0.50 29.39
C GLU A 123 -12.06 0.71 28.31
N SER A 124 -11.83 1.69 27.43
CA SER A 124 -12.73 1.98 26.32
C SER A 124 -12.65 0.86 25.29
N LEU A 125 -13.80 0.46 24.75
CA LEU A 125 -13.88 -0.57 23.71
C LEU A 125 -13.06 -0.17 22.48
N PHE A 126 -12.21 -1.08 22.03
CA PHE A 126 -11.44 -0.97 20.80
C PHE A 126 -11.83 -2.11 19.85
N ALA A 127 -12.23 -1.75 18.62
CA ALA A 127 -12.56 -2.73 17.59
C ALA A 127 -11.33 -3.03 16.73
N SER A 128 -10.72 -4.21 16.93
CA SER A 128 -9.65 -4.69 16.08
C SER A 128 -10.19 -5.20 14.75
N ARG A 129 -9.37 -5.13 13.70
CA ARG A 129 -9.71 -5.80 12.43
C ARG A 129 -9.67 -7.32 12.54
N GLY A 130 -8.78 -7.88 13.38
CA GLY A 130 -8.72 -9.31 13.69
C GLY A 130 -8.55 -10.28 12.50
N ASP A 131 -8.16 -9.79 11.32
CA ASP A 131 -8.26 -10.53 10.05
C ASP A 131 -6.91 -10.75 9.35
N ASP A 132 -5.80 -10.53 10.07
CA ASP A 132 -4.41 -10.61 9.56
C ASP A 132 -4.10 -9.71 8.34
N SER A 133 -4.97 -8.75 8.03
CA SER A 133 -4.76 -7.75 6.99
C SER A 133 -3.59 -6.81 7.30
N GLY A 134 -3.19 -6.01 6.32
CA GLY A 134 -2.20 -4.94 6.52
C GLY A 134 -2.63 -3.94 7.60
N THR A 135 -3.93 -3.65 7.71
CA THR A 135 -4.49 -2.80 8.77
C THR A 135 -4.33 -3.46 10.14
N HIS A 136 -4.70 -4.73 10.28
CA HIS A 136 -4.53 -5.49 11.54
C HIS A 136 -3.05 -5.54 11.95
N LYS A 137 -2.13 -5.80 11.02
CA LYS A 137 -0.69 -5.82 11.32
C LYS A 137 -0.16 -4.44 11.73
N LYS A 138 -0.64 -3.36 11.11
CA LYS A 138 -0.28 -1.99 11.49
C LYS A 138 -0.81 -1.65 12.88
N GLU A 139 -2.05 -2.00 13.17
CA GLU A 139 -2.67 -1.87 14.49
C GLU A 139 -1.83 -2.58 15.58
N LEU A 140 -1.52 -3.87 15.40
CA LEU A 140 -0.70 -4.63 16.36
C LEU A 140 0.71 -4.02 16.54
N ALA A 141 1.31 -3.50 15.47
CA ALA A 141 2.60 -2.82 15.55
C ALA A 141 2.51 -1.52 16.38
N LEU A 142 1.42 -0.75 16.24
CA LEU A 142 1.20 0.47 17.03
C LEU A 142 0.97 0.16 18.51
N TRP A 143 0.18 -0.87 18.82
CA TRP A 143 -0.02 -1.33 20.21
C TRP A 143 1.30 -1.75 20.89
N ARG A 144 2.13 -2.53 20.17
CA ARG A 144 3.47 -2.91 20.66
C ARG A 144 4.36 -1.69 20.90
N GLN A 145 4.33 -0.72 19.99
CA GLN A 145 5.11 0.51 20.13
C GLN A 145 4.64 1.36 21.32
N ALA A 146 3.34 1.37 21.61
CA ALA A 146 2.76 2.02 22.77
C ALA A 146 3.01 1.28 24.09
N GLY A 147 3.65 0.10 24.07
CA GLY A 147 3.90 -0.72 25.26
C GLY A 147 2.63 -1.19 25.97
N THR A 148 1.52 -1.25 25.25
CA THR A 148 0.19 -1.48 25.81
C THR A 148 -0.40 -2.75 25.20
N ASP A 149 -0.94 -3.64 26.03
CA ASP A 149 -1.57 -4.88 25.56
C ASP A 149 -3.03 -4.61 25.16
N PRO A 150 -3.40 -4.78 23.88
CA PRO A 150 -4.77 -4.55 23.44
C PRO A 150 -5.74 -5.59 23.99
N THR A 151 -5.30 -6.74 24.51
CA THR A 151 -6.22 -7.79 24.99
C THR A 151 -7.09 -7.36 26.17
N LEU A 152 -6.70 -6.32 26.90
CA LEU A 152 -7.51 -5.72 27.97
C LEU A 152 -8.58 -4.74 27.47
N ALA A 153 -8.47 -4.22 26.24
CA ALA A 153 -9.34 -3.18 25.67
C ALA A 153 -10.01 -3.56 24.34
N SER A 154 -9.47 -4.56 23.64
CA SER A 154 -9.98 -5.12 22.41
C SER A 154 -11.19 -5.98 22.72
N GLY A 155 -12.35 -5.61 22.18
CA GLY A 155 -13.51 -6.48 22.22
C GLY A 155 -13.18 -7.85 21.62
N GLN A 156 -13.67 -8.90 22.27
CA GLN A 156 -13.82 -10.23 21.67
C GLN A 156 -14.77 -10.17 20.47
#